data_AF-A0A935RFZ2-F1
#
_entry.id   AF-A0A935RFZ2-F1
#
_cell.length_a   1.000
_cell.length_b   1.000
_cell.length_c   1.000
_cell.angle_alpha   90.00
_cell.angle_beta   90.00
_cell.angle_gamma   90.00
#
_symmetry.space_group_name_H-M   'P 1'
#
loop_
_entity.id
_entity.type
_entity.pdbx_description
1 polymer ?
#
loop_
_entity_poly.entity_id
_entity_poly.type
_entity_poly.pdbx_seq_one_letter_code
_entity_poly.pdbx_strand_id
1 'polypeptide(L)'
;MMMAPALGAIAIANLDLTELAWSTWDYAMAGGWVMVPMIIGSIAMWALIIDRLRTFAQLDRDDIEAPAALAVLGGGHAPDGGSGLRRMVLHRYLRARTGRVNIDRAVLRHVTDRARRQLHGRLPVIRTLAAIAPLLGLLGTVLGMIQTFQVIAQFGTSNARAMASGISVALITTETGLLIAIPGLFVAGALGRRARRLESALDEFSLTLDRSLREEARATGLMEAAS
;
A
#
# COMPACT_ATOMS: atom_id res chain seq x y z
N MET A 1 17.10 -45.99 -16.32
CA MET A 1 17.20 -45.04 -17.45
C MET A 1 15.77 -44.77 -17.92
N MET A 2 15.13 -43.72 -17.38
CA MET A 2 14.77 -42.48 -18.10
C MET A 2 13.60 -42.69 -19.09
N MET A 3 12.47 -41.97 -19.10
CA MET A 3 12.04 -40.71 -18.48
C MET A 3 10.50 -40.65 -18.35
N ALA A 4 10.03 -39.83 -17.41
CA ALA A 4 8.64 -39.40 -17.23
C ALA A 4 8.12 -38.53 -18.40
N PRO A 5 6.80 -38.49 -18.67
CA PRO A 5 6.22 -37.53 -19.59
C PRO A 5 6.26 -36.12 -18.98
N ALA A 6 6.81 -35.19 -19.74
CA ALA A 6 6.91 -33.78 -19.40
C ALA A 6 5.52 -33.17 -19.17
N LEU A 7 5.36 -32.54 -18.01
CA LEU A 7 4.28 -31.62 -17.70
C LEU A 7 4.13 -30.61 -18.86
N GLY A 8 2.92 -30.56 -19.41
CA GLY A 8 2.56 -29.68 -20.51
C GLY A 8 2.99 -28.24 -20.21
N ALA A 9 3.84 -27.72 -21.08
CA ALA A 9 4.19 -26.32 -21.15
C ALA A 9 2.88 -25.51 -21.19
N ILE A 10 2.64 -24.76 -20.13
CA ILE A 10 1.59 -23.75 -20.05
C ILE A 10 1.79 -22.83 -21.27
N ALA A 11 0.82 -22.82 -22.16
CA ALA A 11 0.79 -21.98 -23.35
C ALA A 11 0.65 -20.50 -22.95
N ILE A 12 1.76 -19.84 -22.61
CA ILE A 12 1.82 -18.39 -22.34
C ILE A 12 2.42 -17.63 -23.55
N ALA A 13 2.36 -18.19 -24.76
CA ALA A 13 3.07 -17.64 -25.92
C ALA A 13 2.20 -16.98 -26.99
N ASN A 14 0.87 -16.93 -26.84
CA ASN A 14 -0.05 -16.27 -27.79
C ASN A 14 -1.25 -15.65 -27.07
N LEU A 15 -1.02 -14.80 -26.07
CA LEU A 15 -2.06 -13.91 -25.55
C LEU A 15 -2.06 -12.66 -26.42
N ASP A 16 -2.88 -12.65 -27.47
CA ASP A 16 -3.14 -11.44 -28.22
C ASP A 16 -3.80 -10.43 -27.26
N LEU A 17 -3.06 -9.38 -26.91
CA LEU A 17 -3.51 -8.35 -25.98
C LEU A 17 -4.79 -7.68 -26.47
N THR A 18 -5.05 -7.73 -27.78
CA THR A 18 -6.28 -7.22 -28.38
C THR A 18 -7.47 -8.14 -28.08
N GLU A 19 -7.37 -9.45 -28.26
CA GLU A 19 -8.44 -10.41 -27.92
C GLU A 19 -8.75 -10.43 -26.42
N LEU A 20 -7.72 -10.32 -25.56
CA LEU A 20 -7.91 -10.21 -24.12
C LEU A 20 -8.63 -8.89 -23.75
N ALA A 21 -8.31 -7.78 -24.42
CA ALA A 21 -8.95 -6.49 -24.20
C ALA A 21 -10.42 -6.48 -24.67
N TRP A 22 -10.74 -7.07 -25.83
CA TRP A 22 -12.13 -7.20 -26.30
C TRP A 22 -12.96 -8.09 -25.37
N SER A 23 -12.44 -9.25 -24.98
CA SER A 23 -13.09 -10.17 -24.05
C SER A 23 -13.35 -9.56 -22.66
N THR A 24 -12.38 -8.82 -22.12
CA THR A 24 -12.54 -8.14 -20.83
C THR A 24 -13.46 -6.93 -20.90
N TRP A 25 -13.53 -6.26 -22.04
CA TRP A 25 -14.49 -5.17 -22.28
C TRP A 25 -15.93 -5.68 -22.35
N ASP A 26 -16.17 -6.78 -23.08
CA ASP A 26 -17.49 -7.42 -23.14
C ASP A 26 -17.93 -7.92 -21.77
N TYR A 27 -17.00 -8.50 -20.99
CA TYR A 27 -17.22 -8.91 -19.61
C TYR A 27 -17.54 -7.70 -18.69
N ALA A 28 -16.84 -6.58 -18.87
CA ALA A 28 -17.10 -5.35 -18.10
C ALA A 28 -18.46 -4.72 -18.43
N MET A 29 -18.89 -4.76 -19.70
CA MET A 29 -20.22 -4.29 -20.08
C MET A 29 -21.33 -5.23 -19.60
N ALA A 30 -21.06 -6.54 -19.48
CA ALA A 30 -22.00 -7.53 -18.97
C ALA A 30 -22.35 -7.34 -17.48
N GLY A 31 -21.47 -6.74 -16.66
CA GLY A 31 -21.75 -6.45 -15.24
C GLY A 31 -22.55 -5.16 -15.00
N GLY A 32 -22.97 -4.45 -16.05
CA GLY A 32 -23.76 -3.22 -15.92
C GLY A 32 -22.98 -2.03 -15.34
N TRP A 33 -23.69 -0.96 -14.99
CA TRP A 33 -23.07 0.35 -14.69
C TRP A 33 -22.17 0.37 -13.44
N VAL A 34 -22.41 -0.54 -12.47
CA VAL A 34 -21.61 -0.64 -11.23
C VAL A 34 -20.17 -1.07 -11.49
N MET A 35 -19.90 -1.67 -12.66
CA MET A 35 -18.54 -2.04 -13.07
C MET A 35 -17.64 -0.82 -13.23
N VAL A 36 -18.17 0.33 -13.67
CA VAL A 36 -17.40 1.55 -13.91
C VAL A 36 -16.71 2.07 -12.63
N PRO A 37 -17.43 2.40 -11.54
CA PRO A 37 -16.78 2.85 -10.31
C PRO A 37 -15.87 1.76 -9.69
N MET A 38 -16.20 0.49 -9.87
CA MET A 38 -15.38 -0.63 -9.37
C MET A 38 -14.04 -0.74 -10.10
N ILE A 39 -14.03 -0.63 -11.43
CA ILE A 39 -12.81 -0.63 -12.25
C ILE A 39 -11.94 0.60 -11.92
N ILE A 40 -12.55 1.78 -11.81
CA ILE A 40 -11.84 3.01 -11.41
C ILE A 40 -11.20 2.83 -10.03
N GLY A 41 -11.95 2.30 -9.06
CA GLY A 41 -11.45 2.00 -7.73
C GLY A 41 -10.29 1.00 -7.73
N SER A 42 -10.38 -0.05 -8.57
CA SER A 42 -9.32 -1.04 -8.76
C SER A 42 -8.05 -0.42 -9.33
N ILE A 43 -8.15 0.36 -10.40
CA ILE A 43 -7.00 1.04 -11.02
C ILE A 43 -6.34 2.00 -10.01
N ALA A 44 -7.14 2.80 -9.31
CA ALA A 44 -6.64 3.71 -8.27
C ALA A 44 -5.94 2.95 -7.14
N MET A 45 -6.52 1.83 -6.68
CA MET A 45 -5.93 0.97 -5.66
C MET A 45 -4.58 0.41 -6.09
N TRP A 46 -4.50 -0.16 -7.30
CA TRP A 46 -3.25 -0.72 -7.83
C TRP A 46 -2.19 0.36 -8.07
N ALA A 47 -2.57 1.54 -8.54
CA ALA A 47 -1.66 2.67 -8.67
C ALA A 47 -1.05 3.06 -7.31
N LEU A 48 -1.87 3.15 -6.26
CA LEU A 48 -1.40 3.43 -4.89
C LEU A 48 -0.53 2.30 -4.33
N ILE A 49 -0.85 1.04 -4.62
CA ILE A 49 -0.03 -0.13 -4.24
C ILE A 49 1.35 -0.05 -4.88
N ILE A 50 1.42 0.20 -6.19
CA ILE A 50 2.68 0.28 -6.94
C ILE A 50 3.55 1.43 -6.43
N ASP A 51 2.96 2.61 -6.27
CA ASP A 51 3.63 3.77 -5.69
C ASP A 51 4.19 3.46 -4.29
N ARG A 52 3.41 2.76 -3.45
CA ARG A 52 3.85 2.38 -2.11
C ARG A 52 4.95 1.33 -2.11
N LEU A 53 4.87 0.33 -2.99
CA LEU A 53 5.91 -0.68 -3.14
C LEU A 53 7.23 -0.06 -3.57
N ARG A 54 7.20 0.88 -4.52
CA ARG A 54 8.38 1.64 -4.96
C ARG A 54 8.96 2.47 -3.82
N THR A 55 8.12 3.21 -3.10
CA THR A 55 8.55 4.02 -1.95
C THR A 55 9.23 3.18 -0.88
N PHE A 56 8.64 2.05 -0.49
CA PHE A 56 9.25 1.15 0.49
C PHE A 56 10.52 0.46 -0.02
N ALA A 57 10.58 0.10 -1.31
CA ALA A 57 11.79 -0.45 -1.89
C ALA A 57 12.95 0.57 -1.92
N GLN A 58 12.65 1.85 -2.19
CA GLN A 58 13.64 2.94 -2.13
C GLN A 58 14.12 3.19 -0.69
N LEU A 59 13.18 3.28 0.27
CA LEU A 59 13.50 3.50 1.69
C LEU A 59 14.38 2.42 2.30
N ASP A 60 14.27 1.17 1.82
CA ASP A 60 14.97 -0.01 2.31
C ASP A 60 16.34 -0.19 1.62
N ARG A 61 16.43 0.07 0.30
CA ARG A 61 17.70 0.01 -0.45
C ARG A 61 18.68 1.12 -0.08
N ASP A 62 18.16 2.32 0.18
CA ASP A 62 18.98 3.50 0.40
C ASP A 62 19.20 3.80 1.90
N ASP A 63 18.83 2.88 2.79
CA ASP A 63 18.94 3.11 4.24
C ASP A 63 20.39 3.06 4.73
N ILE A 64 20.70 3.95 5.67
CA ILE A 64 22.02 3.99 6.31
C ILE A 64 21.99 3.05 7.52
N GLU A 65 23.03 2.24 7.65
CA GLU A 65 23.22 1.41 8.84
C GLU A 65 23.38 2.27 10.10
N ALA A 66 22.81 1.81 11.23
CA ALA A 66 22.82 2.57 12.49
C ALA A 66 24.22 3.03 12.96
N PRO A 67 25.31 2.24 12.82
CA PRO A 67 26.66 2.67 13.18
C PRO A 67 27.19 3.84 12.33
N ALA A 68 26.90 3.83 11.02
CA ALA A 68 27.30 4.91 10.12
C ALA A 68 26.56 6.22 10.44
N ALA A 69 25.29 6.15 10.83
CA ALA A 69 24.53 7.32 11.25
C ALA A 69 25.04 7.94 12.57
N LEU A 70 25.56 7.14 13.50
CA LEU A 70 26.21 7.63 14.72
C LEU A 70 27.56 8.30 14.44
N ALA A 71 28.34 7.76 13.50
CA ALA A 71 29.61 8.37 13.08
C ALA A 71 29.41 9.79 12.53
N VAL A 72 28.28 10.05 11.85
CA VAL A 72 27.91 11.40 11.37
C VAL A 72 27.59 12.34 12.52
N LEU A 73 26.93 11.86 13.58
CA LEU A 73 26.70 12.70 14.77
C LEU A 73 28.02 13.09 15.46
N GLY A 74 29.00 12.18 15.46
CA GLY A 74 30.34 12.43 16.02
C GLY A 74 31.26 13.31 15.16
N GLY A 75 30.74 13.97 14.11
CA GLY A 75 31.50 14.87 13.23
C GLY A 75 32.01 14.21 11.94
N GLY A 76 31.63 12.96 11.65
CA GLY A 76 31.90 12.30 10.38
C GLY A 76 31.10 12.90 9.21
N HIS A 77 31.61 12.76 7.99
CA HIS A 77 30.85 13.11 6.80
C HIS A 77 29.66 12.15 6.64
N ALA A 78 28.47 12.71 6.40
CA ALA A 78 27.36 11.89 5.93
C ALA A 78 27.74 11.32 4.55
N PRO A 79 27.55 10.00 4.30
CA PRO A 79 27.75 9.47 2.96
C PRO A 79 26.90 10.28 1.97
N ASP A 80 27.39 10.63 0.79
CA ASP A 80 26.64 11.45 -0.17
C ASP A 80 25.61 10.61 -0.95
N GLY A 81 24.40 11.16 -1.17
CA GLY A 81 23.32 10.52 -1.92
C GLY A 81 22.53 9.41 -1.18
N GLY A 82 21.20 9.41 -1.32
CA GLY A 82 20.32 8.34 -0.82
C GLY A 82 18.98 8.84 -0.24
N SER A 83 17.92 8.04 -0.42
CA SER A 83 16.54 8.34 0.04
C SER A 83 16.08 7.52 1.26
N GLY A 84 17.01 6.87 1.95
CA GLY A 84 16.74 5.98 3.08
C GLY A 84 16.03 6.64 4.27
N LEU A 85 15.33 5.82 5.05
CA LEU A 85 14.50 6.28 6.17
C LEU A 85 15.32 6.96 7.27
N ARG A 86 16.35 6.29 7.79
CA ARG A 86 17.20 6.81 8.88
C ARG A 86 17.99 8.02 8.41
N ARG A 87 18.47 7.99 7.17
CA ARG A 87 19.15 9.11 6.51
C ARG A 87 18.25 10.35 6.42
N MET A 88 17.02 10.18 5.94
CA MET A 88 16.04 11.28 5.83
C MET A 88 15.80 11.92 7.19
N VAL A 89 15.66 11.11 8.24
CA VAL A 89 15.46 11.60 9.62
C VAL A 89 16.70 12.32 10.14
N LEU A 90 17.87 11.73 9.99
CA LEU A 90 19.14 12.34 10.40
C LEU A 90 19.39 13.68 9.71
N HIS A 91 19.22 13.74 8.40
CA HIS A 91 19.45 14.98 7.63
C HIS A 91 18.43 16.07 7.99
N ARG A 92 17.15 15.71 8.20
CA ARG A 92 16.13 16.66 8.68
C ARG A 92 16.43 17.15 10.10
N TYR A 93 16.90 16.26 10.97
CA TYR A 93 17.32 16.60 12.32
C TYR A 93 18.52 17.56 12.31
N LEU A 94 19.59 17.25 11.57
CA LEU A 94 20.80 18.08 11.50
C LEU A 94 20.52 19.49 10.98
N ARG A 95 19.62 19.65 9.99
CA ARG A 95 19.21 20.97 9.49
C ARG A 95 18.43 21.82 10.49
N ALA A 96 17.74 21.17 11.43
CA ALA A 96 16.93 21.83 12.45
C ALA A 96 17.61 21.87 13.82
N ARG A 97 18.84 21.33 13.94
CA ARG A 97 19.60 21.29 15.18
C ARG A 97 19.98 22.71 15.60
N THR A 98 19.73 23.00 16.87
CA THR A 98 19.99 24.32 17.48
C THR A 98 21.22 24.33 18.39
N GLY A 99 21.76 23.14 18.72
CA GLY A 99 22.88 22.97 19.64
C GLY A 99 22.44 22.97 21.12
N ARG A 100 21.17 23.26 21.40
CA ARG A 100 20.60 23.18 22.76
C ARG A 100 19.93 21.83 22.94
N VAL A 101 20.46 21.01 23.85
CA VAL A 101 20.04 19.61 24.08
C VAL A 101 18.52 19.45 24.25
N ASN A 102 17.88 20.32 25.05
CA ASN A 102 16.43 20.22 25.29
C ASN A 102 15.60 20.47 24.02
N ILE A 103 16.03 21.42 23.19
CA ILE A 103 15.35 21.75 21.93
C ILE A 103 15.65 20.66 20.89
N ASP A 104 16.90 20.22 20.79
CA ASP A 104 17.33 19.20 19.84
C ASP A 104 16.58 17.87 20.07
N ARG A 105 16.31 17.48 21.32
CA ARG A 105 15.44 16.32 21.62
C ARG A 105 14.00 16.51 21.16
N ALA A 106 13.45 17.72 21.29
CA ALA A 106 12.10 18.02 20.81
C ALA A 106 12.03 17.99 19.27
N VAL A 107 13.06 18.52 18.61
CA VAL A 107 13.23 18.48 17.15
C VAL A 107 13.34 17.04 16.66
N LEU A 108 14.18 16.21 17.30
CA LEU A 108 14.33 14.80 16.95
C LEU A 108 12.98 14.07 17.01
N ARG A 109 12.24 14.20 18.11
CA ARG A 109 10.88 13.61 18.24
C ARG A 109 9.96 14.07 17.13
N HIS A 110 9.94 15.38 16.83
CA HIS A 110 9.07 15.93 15.79
C HIS A 110 9.40 15.37 14.40
N VAL A 111 10.69 15.25 14.07
CA VAL A 111 11.14 14.68 12.77
C VAL A 111 10.81 13.19 12.69
N THR A 112 11.05 12.43 13.75
CA THR A 112 10.71 11.00 13.86
C THR A 112 9.21 10.77 13.70
N ASP A 113 8.37 11.53 14.40
CA ASP A 113 6.91 11.43 14.31
C ASP A 113 6.40 11.74 12.90
N ARG A 114 7.01 12.72 12.22
CA ARG A 114 6.67 13.05 10.84
C ARG A 114 7.03 11.90 9.89
N ALA A 115 8.20 11.29 10.06
CA ALA A 115 8.62 10.12 9.26
C ALA A 115 7.70 8.92 9.52
N ARG A 116 7.35 8.67 10.79
CA ARG A 116 6.38 7.62 11.19
C ARG A 116 5.02 7.79 10.50
N ARG A 117 4.46 9.01 10.49
CA ARG A 117 3.22 9.29 9.75
C ARG A 117 3.36 9.03 8.25
N GLN A 118 4.51 9.34 7.66
CA GLN A 118 4.79 9.08 6.24
C GLN A 118 4.84 7.57 5.93
N LEU A 119 5.24 6.71 6.88
CA LEU A 119 5.25 5.24 6.72
C LEU A 119 3.84 4.62 6.65
N HIS A 120 2.87 5.23 7.32
CA HIS A 120 1.47 4.77 7.29
C HIS A 120 0.61 5.50 6.25
N GLY A 121 1.14 6.58 5.64
CA GLY A 121 0.46 7.31 4.58
C GLY A 121 0.02 6.41 3.43
N ARG A 122 -1.20 6.64 2.92
CA ARG A 122 -1.86 5.91 1.81
C ARG A 122 -2.33 4.48 2.15
N LEU A 123 -1.80 3.82 3.18
CA LEU A 123 -2.25 2.46 3.55
C LEU A 123 -3.73 2.36 3.92
N PRO A 124 -4.33 3.32 4.68
CA PRO A 124 -5.77 3.28 4.95
C PRO A 124 -6.59 3.35 3.68
N VAL A 125 -6.21 4.21 2.72
CA VAL A 125 -6.93 4.37 1.45
C VAL A 125 -6.91 3.08 0.64
N ILE A 126 -5.76 2.42 0.53
CA ILE A 126 -5.64 1.12 -0.17
C ILE A 126 -6.57 0.08 0.48
N ARG A 127 -6.59 -0.01 1.82
CA ARG A 127 -7.47 -0.93 2.54
C ARG A 127 -8.94 -0.62 2.31
N THR A 128 -9.32 0.65 2.33
CA THR A 128 -10.69 1.09 2.08
C THR A 128 -11.13 0.74 0.66
N LEU A 129 -10.31 0.98 -0.35
CA LEU A 129 -10.62 0.62 -1.74
C LEU A 129 -10.81 -0.89 -1.91
N ALA A 130 -9.93 -1.70 -1.30
CA ALA A 130 -10.07 -3.16 -1.30
C ALA A 130 -11.36 -3.62 -0.58
N ALA A 131 -11.72 -2.98 0.52
CA ALA A 131 -12.90 -3.31 1.31
C ALA A 131 -14.23 -2.88 0.68
N ILE A 132 -14.22 -1.84 -0.16
CA ILE A 132 -15.42 -1.35 -0.87
C ILE A 132 -15.71 -2.17 -2.13
N ALA A 133 -14.70 -2.75 -2.78
CA ALA A 133 -14.88 -3.59 -3.97
C ALA A 133 -15.96 -4.71 -3.84
N PRO A 134 -15.99 -5.54 -2.77
CA PRO A 134 -17.03 -6.56 -2.62
C PRO A 134 -18.40 -5.96 -2.29
N LEU A 135 -18.45 -4.78 -1.64
CA LEU A 135 -19.71 -4.07 -1.38
C LEU A 135 -20.32 -3.52 -2.68
N LEU A 136 -19.48 -3.06 -3.61
CA LEU A 136 -19.92 -2.69 -4.97
C LEU A 136 -20.40 -3.93 -5.74
N GLY A 137 -19.72 -5.06 -5.62
CA GLY A 137 -20.18 -6.32 -6.21
C GLY A 137 -21.56 -6.75 -5.69
N LEU A 138 -21.78 -6.65 -4.38
CA LEU A 138 -23.08 -6.89 -3.74
C LEU A 138 -24.13 -5.90 -4.25
N LEU A 139 -23.82 -4.60 -4.40
CA LEU A 139 -24.73 -3.63 -5.01
C LEU A 139 -25.15 -4.05 -6.43
N GLY A 140 -24.19 -4.55 -7.22
CA GLY A 140 -24.46 -5.12 -8.55
C GLY A 140 -25.46 -6.28 -8.51
N THR A 141 -25.38 -7.16 -7.49
CA THR A 141 -26.38 -8.24 -7.31
C THR A 141 -27.79 -7.72 -7.10
N VAL A 142 -27.94 -6.72 -6.24
CA VAL A 142 -29.24 -6.14 -5.93
C VAL A 142 -29.85 -5.55 -7.20
N LEU A 143 -29.06 -4.83 -7.99
CA LEU A 143 -29.52 -4.23 -9.25
C LEU A 143 -29.86 -5.28 -10.32
N GLY A 144 -29.05 -6.32 -10.48
CA GLY A 144 -29.33 -7.42 -11.42
C GLY A 144 -30.60 -8.21 -11.05
N MET A 145 -30.83 -8.44 -9.75
CA MET A 145 -32.05 -9.05 -9.26
C MET A 145 -33.28 -8.15 -9.43
N ILE A 146 -33.16 -6.83 -9.22
CA ILE A 146 -34.22 -5.87 -9.52
C ILE A 146 -34.61 -5.94 -11.00
N GLN A 147 -33.63 -5.97 -11.91
CA GLN A 147 -33.89 -6.09 -13.35
C GLN A 147 -34.59 -7.40 -13.69
N THR A 148 -34.19 -8.51 -13.06
CA THR A 148 -34.82 -9.82 -13.23
C THR A 148 -36.29 -9.79 -12.81
N PHE A 149 -36.60 -9.19 -11.64
CA PHE A 149 -37.99 -9.07 -11.17
C PHE A 149 -38.84 -8.15 -12.04
N GLN A 150 -38.26 -7.10 -12.62
CA GLN A 150 -38.96 -6.25 -13.59
C GLN A 150 -39.37 -7.01 -14.85
N VAL A 151 -38.49 -7.88 -15.37
CA VAL A 151 -38.82 -8.76 -16.51
C VAL A 151 -39.98 -9.69 -16.16
N ILE A 152 -39.95 -10.30 -14.97
CA ILE A 152 -41.03 -11.17 -14.49
C ILE A 152 -42.34 -10.38 -14.37
N ALA A 153 -42.31 -9.16 -13.84
CA ALA A 153 -43.50 -8.34 -13.67
C ALA A 153 -44.15 -7.94 -15.01
N GLN A 154 -43.35 -7.71 -16.05
CA GLN A 154 -43.83 -7.27 -17.36
C GLN A 154 -44.21 -8.41 -18.30
N PHE A 155 -43.42 -9.49 -18.32
CA PHE A 155 -43.54 -10.57 -19.31
C PHE A 155 -43.86 -11.94 -18.67
N GLY A 156 -44.08 -11.98 -17.36
CA GLY A 156 -44.15 -13.23 -16.61
C GLY A 156 -42.85 -14.02 -16.72
N THR A 157 -42.94 -15.34 -16.57
CA THR A 157 -41.79 -16.25 -16.69
C THR A 157 -41.50 -16.68 -18.13
N SER A 158 -42.20 -16.09 -19.11
CA SER A 158 -42.09 -16.48 -20.53
C SER A 158 -40.78 -16.02 -21.18
N ASN A 159 -40.14 -14.96 -20.67
CA ASN A 159 -38.89 -14.43 -21.19
C ASN A 159 -37.67 -14.88 -20.35
N ALA A 160 -37.37 -16.17 -20.40
CA ALA A 160 -36.28 -16.79 -19.65
C ALA A 160 -34.90 -16.18 -19.98
N ARG A 161 -34.67 -15.75 -21.23
CA ARG A 161 -33.39 -15.15 -21.65
C ARG A 161 -33.14 -13.81 -20.94
N ALA A 162 -34.14 -12.93 -20.89
CA ALA A 162 -33.99 -11.65 -20.20
C ALA A 162 -33.82 -11.82 -18.69
N MET A 163 -34.51 -12.80 -18.08
CA MET A 163 -34.29 -13.17 -16.68
C MET A 163 -32.86 -13.65 -16.42
N ALA A 164 -32.36 -14.56 -17.25
CA ALA A 164 -31.00 -15.07 -17.13
C ALA A 164 -29.94 -13.96 -17.27
N SER A 165 -30.21 -12.94 -18.10
CA SER A 165 -29.32 -11.78 -18.23
C SER A 165 -29.17 -11.00 -16.92
N GLY A 166 -30.27 -10.72 -16.20
CA GLY A 166 -30.20 -9.98 -14.93
C GLY A 166 -29.48 -10.75 -13.83
N ILE A 167 -29.66 -12.07 -13.78
CA ILE A 167 -28.92 -12.96 -12.87
C ILE A 167 -27.43 -13.00 -13.24
N SER A 168 -27.10 -13.08 -14.54
CA SER A 168 -25.71 -13.07 -14.99
C SER A 168 -24.99 -11.79 -14.61
N VAL A 169 -25.64 -10.63 -14.77
CA VAL A 169 -25.11 -9.33 -14.33
C VAL A 169 -24.74 -9.39 -12.84
N ALA A 170 -25.65 -9.89 -12.00
CA ALA A 170 -25.45 -10.01 -10.56
C ALA A 170 -24.25 -10.89 -10.19
N LEU A 171 -24.08 -12.03 -10.86
CA LEU A 171 -22.96 -12.95 -10.60
C LEU A 171 -21.63 -12.34 -11.03
N ILE A 172 -21.55 -11.77 -12.23
CA ILE A 172 -20.34 -11.16 -12.79
C ILE A 172 -19.86 -10.00 -11.90
N THR A 173 -20.76 -9.13 -11.43
CA THR A 173 -20.38 -8.01 -10.55
C THR A 173 -19.81 -8.50 -9.22
N THR A 174 -20.37 -9.57 -8.67
CA THR A 174 -19.92 -10.13 -7.38
C THR A 174 -18.55 -10.76 -7.51
N GLU A 175 -18.38 -11.61 -8.52
CA GLU A 175 -17.12 -12.28 -8.83
C GLU A 175 -16.01 -11.25 -9.01
N THR A 176 -16.27 -10.20 -9.80
CA THR A 176 -15.31 -9.13 -10.06
C THR A 176 -14.94 -8.37 -8.77
N GLY A 177 -15.93 -8.05 -7.93
CA GLY A 177 -15.69 -7.39 -6.65
C GLY A 177 -14.78 -8.21 -5.74
N LEU A 178 -14.98 -9.53 -5.67
CA LEU A 178 -14.13 -10.45 -4.92
C LEU A 178 -12.72 -10.57 -5.54
N LEU A 179 -12.64 -10.65 -6.86
CA LEU A 179 -11.37 -10.74 -7.59
C LEU A 179 -10.47 -9.53 -7.35
N ILE A 180 -11.05 -8.34 -7.15
CA ILE A 180 -10.32 -7.12 -6.79
C ILE A 180 -9.97 -7.13 -5.29
N ALA A 181 -10.93 -7.48 -4.43
CA ALA A 181 -10.81 -7.37 -2.98
C ALA A 181 -9.75 -8.30 -2.40
N ILE A 182 -9.73 -9.57 -2.82
CA ILE A 182 -8.85 -10.60 -2.26
C ILE A 182 -7.36 -10.23 -2.41
N PRO A 183 -6.83 -9.98 -3.63
CA PRO A 183 -5.44 -9.57 -3.79
C PRO A 183 -5.18 -8.19 -3.18
N GLY A 184 -6.12 -7.24 -3.30
CA GLY A 184 -6.00 -5.91 -2.71
C GLY A 184 -5.77 -5.94 -1.20
N LEU A 185 -6.57 -6.73 -0.49
CA LEU A 185 -6.47 -6.89 0.96
C LEU A 185 -5.19 -7.62 1.39
N PHE A 186 -4.79 -8.65 0.63
CA PHE A 186 -3.53 -9.36 0.88
C PHE A 186 -2.32 -8.43 0.79
N VAL A 187 -2.22 -7.65 -0.30
CA VAL A 187 -1.13 -6.71 -0.52
C VAL A 187 -1.17 -5.56 0.49
N ALA A 188 -2.35 -5.01 0.81
CA ALA A 188 -2.50 -4.00 1.84
C ALA A 188 -2.04 -4.49 3.23
N GLY A 189 -2.31 -5.76 3.54
CA GLY A 189 -1.81 -6.42 4.74
C GLY A 189 -0.28 -6.55 4.75
N ALA A 190 0.31 -6.98 3.63
CA ALA A 190 1.76 -7.08 3.46
C ALA A 190 2.46 -5.72 3.58
N LEU A 191 1.93 -4.68 2.92
CA LEU A 191 2.41 -3.30 3.03
C LEU A 191 2.33 -2.78 4.47
N GLY A 192 1.24 -3.09 5.18
CA GLY A 192 1.10 -2.75 6.60
C GLY A 192 2.12 -3.44 7.50
N ARG A 193 2.46 -4.70 7.22
CA ARG A 193 3.55 -5.41 7.93
C ARG A 193 4.90 -4.74 7.67
N ARG A 194 5.18 -4.36 6.42
CA ARG A 194 6.43 -3.68 6.06
C ARG A 194 6.56 -2.31 6.71
N ALA A 195 5.48 -1.52 6.74
CA ALA A 195 5.43 -0.23 7.41
C ALA A 195 5.79 -0.34 8.90
N ARG A 196 5.22 -1.33 9.61
CA ARG A 196 5.53 -1.57 11.02
C ARG A 196 7.00 -1.96 11.26
N ARG A 197 7.61 -2.75 10.35
CA ARG A 197 9.04 -3.09 10.45
C ARG A 197 9.92 -1.84 10.33
N LEU A 198 9.63 -0.98 9.36
CA LEU A 198 10.34 0.29 9.17
C LEU A 198 10.14 1.25 10.35
N GLU A 199 8.94 1.27 10.92
CA GLU A 199 8.61 2.03 12.13
C GLU A 199 9.40 1.55 13.34
N SER A 200 9.51 0.23 13.56
CA SER A 200 10.36 -0.31 14.63
C SER A 200 11.84 0.05 14.44
N ALA A 201 12.35 -0.03 13.21
CA ALA A 201 13.73 0.35 12.89
C ALA A 201 13.99 1.86 13.07
N LEU A 202 12.96 2.69 12.86
CA LEU A 202 12.99 4.13 13.10
C LEU A 202 12.96 4.46 14.59
N ASP A 203 12.12 3.78 15.37
CA ASP A 203 12.03 3.97 16.83
C ASP A 203 13.36 3.59 17.50
N GLU A 204 13.99 2.47 17.10
CA GLU A 204 15.33 2.07 17.57
C GLU A 204 16.39 3.11 17.23
N PHE A 205 16.36 3.64 16.00
CA PHE A 205 17.28 4.68 15.56
C PHE A 205 17.09 5.96 16.40
N SER A 206 15.85 6.40 16.60
CA SER A 206 15.53 7.59 17.40
C SER A 206 15.97 7.45 18.85
N LEU A 207 15.87 6.27 19.46
CA LEU A 207 16.35 6.00 20.81
C LEU A 207 17.88 6.12 20.90
N THR A 208 18.58 5.61 19.89
CA THR A 208 20.04 5.67 19.82
C THR A 208 20.52 7.13 19.71
N LEU A 209 19.86 7.95 18.86
CA LEU A 209 20.15 9.39 18.75
C LEU A 209 19.81 10.15 20.05
N ASP A 210 18.71 9.84 20.74
CA ASP A 210 18.37 10.50 22.01
C ASP A 210 19.40 10.19 23.10
N ARG A 211 19.93 8.95 23.13
CA ARG A 211 21.00 8.55 24.06
C ARG A 211 22.30 9.30 23.81
N SER A 212 22.76 9.41 22.57
CA SER A 212 24.00 10.16 22.27
C SER A 212 23.88 11.64 22.66
N LEU A 213 22.73 12.26 22.44
CA LEU A 213 22.47 13.65 22.87
C LEU A 213 22.49 13.81 24.40
N ARG A 214 22.08 12.78 25.15
CA ARG A 214 22.20 12.79 26.62
C ARG A 214 23.65 12.66 27.06
N GLU A 215 24.42 11.81 26.39
CA GLU A 215 25.84 11.60 26.69
C GLU A 215 26.66 12.87 26.40
N GLU A 216 26.44 13.52 25.26
CA GLU A 216 27.04 14.83 24.93
C GLU A 216 26.69 15.90 25.99
N ALA A 217 25.43 15.96 26.43
CA ALA A 217 24.99 16.90 27.46
C ALA A 217 25.68 16.68 28.82
N ARG A 218 25.87 15.42 29.19
CA ARG A 218 26.58 15.03 30.42
C ARG A 218 28.06 15.33 30.33
N ALA A 219 28.70 15.01 29.21
CA ALA A 219 30.12 15.27 28.97
C ALA A 219 30.45 16.78 28.95
N THR A 220 29.51 17.61 28.53
CA THR A 220 29.66 19.08 28.48
C THR A 220 29.29 19.77 29.82
N GLY A 221 28.92 19.02 30.86
CA GLY A 221 28.56 19.57 32.18
C GLY A 221 27.24 20.35 32.24
N LEU A 222 26.44 20.35 31.16
CA LEU A 222 25.22 21.16 31.03
C LEU A 222 24.01 20.62 31.80
N MET A 223 24.11 19.45 32.43
CA MET A 223 23.04 18.88 33.26
C MET A 223 23.00 19.42 34.70
N GLU A 224 24.06 20.08 35.19
CA GLU A 224 24.09 20.66 36.55
C GLU A 224 23.51 22.09 36.63
N ALA A 225 23.34 22.79 35.51
CA ALA A 225 22.88 24.18 35.50
C ALA A 225 21.35 24.36 35.30
N ALA A 226 20.60 23.26 35.21
CA ALA A 226 19.16 23.27 34.91
C ALA A 226 18.28 22.52 35.94
N SER A 227 18.84 22.23 37.13
CA SER A 227 18.08 21.87 38.34
C SER A 227 17.84 23.11 39.19
#